data_AF-A0A9X9MD13-F1
#
_entry.id   AF-A0A9X9MD13-F1
#
_cell.length_a   1.000
_cell.length_b   1.000
_cell.length_c   1.000
_cell.angle_alpha   90.00
_cell.angle_beta   90.00
_cell.angle_gamma   90.00
#
_symmetry.space_group_name_H-M   'P 1'
#
loop_
_entity.id
_entity.type
_entity.pdbx_description
1 polymer ?
#
loop_
_entity_poly.entity_id
_entity_poly.type
_entity_poly.pdbx_seq_one_letter_code
_entity_poly.pdbx_strand_id
1 'polypeptide(L)'
;MSINQGEPSLQSDGSEVLLSPEVTCGPPDMIVTTPFALTIPHCADVSSEHWNIHLKKRTQQGKWEEVMSVEDESTSCYCLLDPFACHVLLDSFG
;
A
#
# COMPACT_ATOMS: atom_id res chain seq x y z
N MET A 1 -1.20 -15.70 -11.33
CA MET A 1 -1.19 -15.20 -9.95
C MET A 1 -0.43 -16.20 -9.10
N SER A 2 0.80 -15.88 -8.70
CA SER A 2 1.59 -16.70 -7.76
C SER A 2 1.53 -16.02 -6.39
N ILE A 3 1.00 -16.70 -5.38
CA ILE A 3 0.97 -16.21 -4.01
C ILE A 3 2.16 -16.85 -3.29
N ASN A 4 3.28 -16.13 -3.19
CA ASN A 4 4.40 -16.54 -2.35
C ASN A 4 4.08 -16.10 -0.91
N GLN A 5 3.78 -17.05 -0.03
CA GLN A 5 3.67 -16.80 1.41
C GLN A 5 5.08 -16.68 2.02
N GLY A 6 5.84 -15.65 1.62
CA GLY A 6 7.03 -15.23 2.35
C GLY A 6 6.62 -14.56 3.67
N GLU A 7 7.51 -14.55 4.65
CA GLU A 7 7.33 -13.70 5.84
C GLU A 7 7.19 -12.23 5.39
N PRO A 8 6.31 -11.44 6.03
CA PRO A 8 6.16 -10.04 5.69
C PRO A 8 7.51 -9.32 5.86
N SER A 9 7.91 -8.58 4.83
CA SER A 9 9.14 -7.81 4.84
C SER A 9 9.02 -6.52 5.65
N LEU A 10 7.79 -6.07 5.93
CA LEU A 10 7.51 -5.01 6.90
C LEU A 10 7.36 -5.63 8.31
N GLN A 11 8.33 -5.35 9.19
CA GLN A 11 8.22 -5.69 10.60
C GLN A 11 7.39 -4.62 11.31
N SER A 12 6.31 -5.02 11.98
CA SER A 12 5.51 -4.10 12.78
C SER A 12 6.11 -3.94 14.18
N ASP A 13 6.20 -2.70 14.67
CA ASP A 13 6.83 -2.39 15.98
C ASP A 13 5.87 -2.65 17.16
N GLY A 14 5.10 -3.74 17.11
CA GLY A 14 4.13 -4.15 18.14
C GLY A 14 2.87 -3.26 18.26
N SER A 15 2.93 -1.99 17.85
CA SER A 15 1.79 -1.07 17.79
C SER A 15 1.14 -0.98 16.40
N GLU A 16 1.74 -1.61 15.39
CA GLU A 16 1.24 -1.63 14.02
C GLU A 16 0.75 -3.03 13.62
N VAL A 17 -0.25 -3.08 12.74
CA VAL A 17 -0.77 -4.31 12.16
C VAL A 17 -0.91 -4.17 10.65
N LEU A 18 -0.60 -5.25 9.92
CA LEU A 18 -0.82 -5.29 8.48
C LEU A 18 -2.30 -5.48 8.18
N LEU A 19 -2.87 -4.56 7.40
CA LEU A 19 -4.28 -4.56 7.02
C LEU A 19 -4.53 -5.20 5.65
N SER A 20 -3.49 -5.34 4.83
CA SER A 20 -3.53 -5.87 3.47
C SER A 20 -2.32 -6.77 3.19
N PRO A 21 -2.35 -7.62 2.15
CA PRO A 21 -1.15 -8.31 1.70
C PRO A 21 -0.08 -7.33 1.22
N GLU A 22 1.20 -7.73 1.34
CA GLU A 22 2.26 -7.12 0.56
C GLU A 22 2.05 -7.46 -0.91
N VAL A 23 2.06 -6.45 -1.75
CA VAL A 23 1.85 -6.60 -3.20
C VAL A 23 3.01 -5.97 -3.95
N THR A 24 3.39 -6.63 -5.03
CA THR A 24 4.36 -6.12 -6.00
C THR A 24 3.76 -6.32 -7.38
N CYS A 25 3.78 -5.28 -8.20
CA CYS A 25 3.22 -5.32 -9.53
C CYS A 25 4.30 -5.13 -10.60
N GLY A 26 4.16 -5.86 -11.71
CA GLY A 26 5.00 -5.74 -12.91
C GLY A 26 6.27 -6.59 -12.94
N PRO A 27 7.06 -6.47 -14.01
CA PRO A 27 8.49 -6.30 -13.88
C PRO A 27 8.82 -4.83 -13.50
N PRO A 28 9.80 -4.56 -12.61
CA PRO A 28 10.08 -3.21 -12.09
C PRO A 28 10.50 -2.17 -13.14
N ASP A 29 11.15 -2.61 -14.23
CA ASP A 29 11.76 -1.72 -15.23
C ASP A 29 10.82 -1.36 -16.40
N MET A 30 9.54 -1.74 -16.31
CA MET A 30 8.57 -1.43 -17.36
C MET A 30 8.03 -0.01 -17.21
N ILE A 31 8.19 0.78 -18.28
CA ILE A 31 7.63 2.13 -18.38
C ILE A 31 6.16 2.02 -18.79
N VAL A 32 5.27 2.64 -18.00
CA VAL A 32 3.89 2.89 -18.40
C VAL A 32 3.74 4.33 -18.86
N THR A 33 2.91 4.55 -19.89
CA THR A 33 2.63 5.88 -20.43
C THR A 33 1.36 6.50 -19.87
N THR A 34 0.57 5.72 -19.13
CA THR A 34 -0.68 6.13 -18.52
C THR A 34 -0.75 5.59 -17.10
N PRO A 35 -1.19 6.39 -16.12
CA PRO A 35 -1.40 5.93 -14.75
C PRO A 35 -2.36 4.73 -14.72
N PHE A 36 -2.13 3.80 -13.80
CA PHE A 36 -2.98 2.62 -13.60
C PHE A 36 -3.37 2.48 -12.13
N ALA A 37 -4.55 1.89 -11.90
CA ALA A 37 -5.05 1.65 -10.56
C ALA A 37 -4.68 0.24 -10.08
N LEU A 38 -4.04 0.14 -8.92
CA LEU A 38 -3.88 -1.10 -8.18
C LEU A 38 -4.95 -1.17 -7.09
N THR A 39 -5.72 -2.27 -7.07
CA THR A 39 -6.75 -2.49 -6.06
C THR A 39 -6.28 -3.58 -5.11
N ILE A 40 -6.16 -3.24 -3.82
CA ILE A 40 -5.62 -4.12 -2.79
C ILE A 40 -6.72 -4.35 -1.74
N PRO A 41 -7.17 -5.60 -1.54
CA PRO A 41 -8.14 -5.90 -0.49
C PRO A 41 -7.51 -5.69 0.88
N HIS A 42 -8.31 -5.23 1.84
CA HIS A 42 -7.88 -5.10 3.23
C HIS A 42 -8.96 -5.55 4.22
N CYS A 43 -8.59 -5.60 5.50
CA CYS A 43 -9.50 -5.89 6.61
C CYS A 43 -9.72 -4.71 7.57
N ALA A 44 -9.31 -3.50 7.20
CA ALA A 44 -9.53 -2.30 8.00
C ALA A 44 -11.02 -1.96 8.18
N ASP A 45 -11.41 -1.58 9.41
CA ASP A 45 -12.66 -0.87 9.65
C ASP A 45 -12.41 0.64 9.51
N VAL A 46 -12.69 1.15 8.31
CA VAL A 46 -12.41 2.53 7.89
C VAL A 46 -13.25 3.56 8.65
N SER A 47 -14.30 3.13 9.36
CA SER A 47 -15.20 4.02 10.11
C SER A 47 -14.76 4.34 11.53
N SER A 48 -13.64 3.78 11.99
CA SER A 48 -13.21 3.86 13.39
C SER A 48 -12.20 4.99 13.61
N GLU A 49 -12.58 5.96 14.46
CA GLU A 49 -11.71 7.05 14.97
C GLU A 49 -10.49 6.55 15.78
N HIS A 50 -10.39 5.23 15.99
CA HIS A 50 -9.32 4.61 16.78
C HIS A 50 -8.10 4.17 15.96
N TRP A 51 -8.15 4.22 14.62
CA TRP A 51 -7.07 3.71 13.77
C TRP A 51 -6.42 4.79 12.93
N ASN A 52 -5.10 4.84 13.01
CA ASN A 52 -4.25 5.56 12.07
C ASN A 52 -3.87 4.61 10.93
N ILE A 53 -4.46 4.81 9.75
CA ILE A 53 -4.23 3.96 8.58
C ILE A 53 -3.20 4.62 7.67
N HIS A 54 -2.14 3.88 7.36
CA HIS A 54 -1.02 4.33 6.56
C HIS A 54 -0.84 3.43 5.34
N LEU A 55 -0.58 4.03 4.18
CA LEU A 55 -0.07 3.32 3.02
C LEU A 55 1.46 3.46 2.99
N LYS A 56 2.16 2.33 3.03
CA LYS A 56 3.62 2.26 2.93
C LYS A 56 4.03 1.65 1.60
N LYS A 57 5.07 2.19 0.97
CA LYS A 57 5.70 1.66 -0.25
C LYS A 57 7.14 1.28 0.05
N ARG A 58 7.59 0.16 -0.52
CA ARG A 58 9.00 -0.25 -0.44
C ARG A 58 9.81 0.45 -1.53
N THR A 59 10.87 1.13 -1.14
CA THR A 59 11.79 1.80 -2.07
C THR A 59 12.73 0.81 -2.75
N GLN A 60 13.41 1.24 -3.81
CA GLN A 60 14.46 0.45 -4.47
C GLN A 60 15.61 0.05 -3.53
N GLN A 61 15.80 0.80 -2.44
CA GLN A 61 16.80 0.51 -1.40
C GLN A 61 16.29 -0.53 -0.38
N GLY A 62 15.06 -1.02 -0.56
CA GLY A 62 14.44 -2.03 0.29
C GLY A 62 13.81 -1.50 1.58
N LYS A 63 13.78 -0.17 1.77
CA LYS A 63 13.20 0.49 2.95
C LYS A 63 11.71 0.77 2.73
N TRP A 64 10.91 0.65 3.78
CA TRP A 64 9.50 1.05 3.77
C TRP A 64 9.35 2.53 4.11
N GLU A 65 8.57 3.24 3.32
CA GLU A 65 8.29 4.66 3.48
C GLU A 65 6.79 4.91 3.40
N GLU A 66 6.29 5.79 4.27
CA GLU A 66 4.90 6.23 4.22
C GLU A 66 4.70 7.14 3.00
N VAL A 67 3.64 6.86 2.24
CA VAL A 67 3.27 7.63 1.04
C VAL A 67 1.90 8.30 1.17
N MET A 68 1.10 7.86 2.15
CA MET A 68 -0.18 8.45 2.53
C MET A 68 -0.55 8.03 3.97
N SER A 69 -1.19 8.95 4.68
CA SER A 69 -1.91 8.72 5.93
C SER A 69 -3.36 9.20 5.76
N VAL A 70 -4.33 8.53 6.40
CA VAL A 70 -5.73 8.98 6.39
C VAL A 70 -5.94 10.25 7.25
N GLU A 71 -5.10 10.46 8.28
CA GLU A 71 -5.22 11.64 9.16
C GLU A 71 -4.51 12.88 8.62
N ASP A 72 -3.43 12.70 7.85
CA ASP A 72 -2.66 13.77 7.23
C ASP A 72 -2.72 13.60 5.70
N GLU A 73 -3.50 14.45 5.04
CA GLU A 73 -3.70 14.47 3.58
C GLU A 73 -2.43 14.89 2.82
N SER A 74 -1.23 14.67 3.37
CA SER A 74 0.04 14.83 2.69
C SER A 74 0.23 13.67 1.70
N THR A 75 -0.28 13.87 0.48
CA THR A 75 -0.40 12.80 -0.51
C THR A 75 0.76 12.86 -1.51
N SER A 76 1.78 12.01 -1.29
CA SER A 76 2.77 11.70 -2.35
C SER A 76 2.21 10.71 -3.38
N CYS A 77 1.02 10.16 -3.12
CA CYS A 77 0.26 9.28 -4.02
C CYS A 77 -1.24 9.51 -3.86
N TYR A 78 -2.02 9.19 -4.89
CA TYR A 78 -3.48 9.14 -4.80
C TYR A 78 -3.94 7.74 -4.38
N CYS A 79 -4.51 7.58 -3.18
CA CYS A 79 -5.28 6.39 -2.79
C CYS A 79 -6.71 6.77 -2.40
N LEU A 80 -7.66 5.93 -2.79
CA LEU A 80 -9.02 5.91 -2.28
C LEU A 80 -9.21 4.67 -1.42
N LEU A 81 -9.50 4.88 -0.13
CA LEU A 81 -9.76 3.80 0.82
C LEU A 81 -11.28 3.65 0.98
N ASP A 82 -11.81 2.48 0.65
CA ASP A 82 -13.20 2.10 0.88
C ASP A 82 -13.28 0.94 1.89
N PRO A 83 -14.47 0.47 2.30
CA PRO A 83 -14.58 -0.60 3.31
C PRO A 83 -13.97 -1.97 2.93
N PHE A 84 -13.62 -2.19 1.67
CA PHE A 84 -13.18 -3.49 1.15
C PHE A 84 -11.79 -3.45 0.49
N ALA A 85 -11.36 -2.29 -0.01
CA ALA A 85 -10.08 -2.13 -0.68
C ALA A 85 -9.49 -0.71 -0.60
N CYS A 86 -8.15 -0.61 -0.73
CA CYS A 86 -7.49 0.63 -1.15
C CYS A 86 -7.20 0.54 -2.65
N HIS A 87 -7.60 1.59 -3.35
CA HIS A 87 -7.31 1.81 -4.76
C HIS A 87 -6.18 2.84 -4.87
N VAL A 88 -5.02 2.40 -5.34
CA VAL A 88 -3.82 3.26 -5.47
C VAL A 88 -3.61 3.58 -6.95
N LEU A 89 -3.51 4.86 -7.30
CA LEU A 89 -3.09 5.27 -8.64
C LEU A 89 -1.56 5.29 -8.72
N LEU A 90 -1.01 4.60 -9.70
CA LEU A 90 0.43 4.40 -9.89
C LEU A 90 0.87 4.82 -11.29
N ASP A 91 2.03 5.47 -11.37
CA ASP A 91 2.70 5.83 -12.62
C ASP A 91 3.87 4.89 -12.97
N SER A 92 4.15 3.90 -12.12
CA SER A 92 5.21 2.91 -12.33
C SER A 92 4.96 1.64 -11.54
N PHE A 93 5.54 0.53 -12.01
CA PHE A 93 5.56 -0.77 -11.34
C PHE A 93 6.58 -0.79 -10.20
N GLY A 94 6.41 -1.73 -9.27
CA GLY A 94 7.20 -1.84 -8.04
C GLY A 94 6.44 -2.51 -6.91
#